data_AF-A0A9E3HYC0-F1
#
_entry.id   AF-A0A9E3HYC0-F1
#
_cell.length_a   1.000
_cell.length_b   1.000
_cell.length_c   1.000
_cell.angle_alpha   90.00
_cell.angle_beta   90.00
_cell.angle_gamma   90.00
#
_symmetry.space_group_name_H-M   'P 1'
#
loop_
_entity.id
_entity.type
_entity.pdbx_description
1 polymer ?
#
loop_
_entity_poly.entity_id
_entity_poly.type
_entity_poly.pdbx_seq_one_letter_code
_entity_poly.pdbx_strand_id
1 'polypeptide(L)'
;MGVLRRTITSQRGVALVTMLLLLSALTILSVGYIYVSSIDTQLAGNMYQNSRAFYAAEAGVEKALSNIQSLLDGSGAMTDDDLAAILPPDIDDFSWEEFSVVRADSSFVDTVTTGPYQGMVSVNQPITITSRVLGPRNSRYHIVVEVEGIQIPVFQFGVFYNDSLEIHNGPVMDFIGRIHTNSDLFLGTNSTTWFHKMITIAGDLYRFRIWNGETFGGSLMISDPDSNFVALTYDSQTYAGNDEGFVTQTTADFNGRLRTRAHNITPLGMPIAAGLDPIEIIQRRIGGDDASLVSERLDWKADTRIYADPSLSTVSIMNNDGNPKVLADPSAVYASYDAFYDDREGEWTDLMIIDVSKLTAADLGDGVIYVSIEEDPGRHKGIKLINAGSLPAPMTVASDNAIYIQGDYNTTSWQPSAIMGDAVILLSNSWVDADNANVSANTQVASSTTYYLAMISGDTPNASAYNGGLENFPRFLENWSGQTATIYGSMVNLFLSENAVGQWSYGDPVYRAPTRDWWFEVRFLDFNNLPPGTPSVGTVLRIAFRQEFFL
;
A
#
# COMPACT_ATOMS: atom_id res chain seq x y z
N MET A 1 -4.31 119.53 30.01
CA MET A 1 -3.27 118.82 30.79
C MET A 1 -3.87 117.53 31.33
N GLY A 2 -3.16 116.40 31.26
CA GLY A 2 -3.68 115.09 31.65
C GLY A 2 -3.25 114.65 33.06
N VAL A 3 -3.09 113.33 33.22
CA VAL A 3 -2.71 112.55 34.43
C VAL A 3 -3.90 112.30 35.39
N LEU A 4 -4.28 111.07 35.76
CA LEU A 4 -3.98 109.72 35.21
C LEU A 4 -5.11 108.74 35.61
N ARG A 5 -5.40 107.70 34.80
CA ARG A 5 -6.31 106.58 35.16
C ARG A 5 -5.47 105.35 35.51
N ARG A 6 -5.40 104.98 36.80
CA ARG A 6 -4.53 103.88 37.29
C ARG A 6 -5.20 102.51 37.12
N THR A 7 -5.04 101.89 35.95
CA THR A 7 -5.34 100.47 35.74
C THR A 7 -4.38 99.58 36.53
N ILE A 8 -4.91 98.75 37.43
CA ILE A 8 -4.13 97.73 38.15
C ILE A 8 -4.07 96.46 37.29
N THR A 9 -3.06 96.36 36.41
CA THR A 9 -2.81 95.17 35.59
C THR A 9 -1.99 94.12 36.34
N SER A 10 -2.62 93.44 37.31
CA SER A 10 -1.98 92.29 37.97
C SER A 10 -2.08 91.02 37.10
N GLN A 11 -1.22 90.90 36.09
CA GLN A 11 -1.13 89.70 35.25
C GLN A 11 -0.43 88.50 35.95
N ARG A 12 0.04 88.67 37.20
CA ARG A 12 0.79 87.64 37.94
C ARG A 12 -0.03 86.40 38.35
N GLY A 13 -1.37 86.45 38.28
CA GLY A 13 -2.24 85.31 38.56
C GLY A 13 -2.71 84.52 37.32
N VAL A 14 -2.85 85.18 36.16
CA VAL A 14 -3.41 84.53 34.95
C VAL A 14 -2.46 83.46 34.41
N ALA A 15 -1.15 83.73 34.40
CA ALA A 15 -0.13 82.78 33.96
C ALA A 15 -0.12 81.48 34.79
N LEU A 16 -0.45 81.57 36.09
CA LEU A 16 -0.58 80.40 36.96
C LEU A 16 -1.81 79.56 36.59
N VAL A 17 -2.96 80.20 36.36
CA VAL A 17 -4.20 79.51 35.97
C VAL A 17 -4.08 78.87 34.59
N THR A 18 -3.47 79.55 33.61
CA THR A 18 -3.24 78.96 32.28
C THR A 18 -2.22 77.83 32.32
N MET A 19 -1.17 77.92 33.15
CA MET A 19 -0.26 76.79 33.38
C MET A 19 -0.96 75.61 34.05
N LEU A 20 -1.79 75.83 35.06
CA LEU A 20 -2.56 74.77 35.73
C LEU A 20 -3.54 74.09 34.78
N LEU A 21 -4.24 74.86 33.93
CA LEU A 21 -5.12 74.29 32.90
C LEU A 21 -4.33 73.48 31.87
N LEU A 22 -3.18 73.97 31.41
CA LEU A 22 -2.33 73.27 30.44
C LEU A 22 -1.71 72.00 31.04
N LEU A 23 -1.28 72.04 32.30
CA LEU A 23 -0.84 70.86 33.07
C LEU A 23 -1.99 69.87 33.30
N SER A 24 -3.21 70.33 33.53
CA SER A 24 -4.39 69.45 33.66
C SER A 24 -4.72 68.75 32.33
N ALA A 25 -4.63 69.46 31.20
CA ALA A 25 -4.81 68.87 29.88
C ALA A 25 -3.71 67.85 29.55
N LEU A 26 -2.44 68.19 29.83
CA LEU A 26 -1.32 67.28 29.63
C LEU A 26 -1.42 66.03 30.52
N THR A 27 -1.81 66.17 31.80
CA THR A 27 -1.98 65.02 32.70
C THR A 27 -3.14 64.12 32.29
N ILE A 28 -4.26 64.68 31.82
CA ILE A 28 -5.37 63.89 31.25
C ILE A 28 -4.89 63.09 30.02
N LEU A 29 -4.13 63.73 29.12
CA LEU A 29 -3.54 63.05 27.96
C LEU A 29 -2.54 61.96 28.38
N SER A 30 -1.65 62.24 29.33
CA SER A 30 -0.69 61.25 29.87
C SER A 30 -1.39 60.05 30.50
N VAL A 31 -2.44 60.25 31.29
CA VAL A 31 -3.25 59.17 31.87
C VAL A 31 -3.94 58.35 30.77
N GLY A 32 -4.47 59.01 29.74
CA GLY A 32 -5.03 58.34 28.56
C GLY A 32 -4.01 57.45 27.83
N TYR A 33 -2.80 57.96 27.58
CA TYR A 33 -1.73 57.18 26.95
C TYR A 33 -1.25 56.00 27.82
N ILE A 34 -1.15 56.17 29.14
CA ILE A 34 -0.81 55.08 30.06
C ILE A 34 -1.89 53.99 30.04
N TYR A 35 -3.17 54.38 29.99
CA TYR A 35 -4.29 53.44 29.93
C TYR A 35 -4.30 52.65 28.61
N VAL A 36 -4.12 53.32 27.47
CA VAL A 36 -4.00 52.66 26.15
C VAL A 36 -2.78 51.73 26.12
N SER A 37 -1.61 52.19 26.54
CA SER A 37 -0.39 51.37 26.59
C SER A 37 -0.54 50.14 27.50
N SER A 38 -1.25 50.26 28.63
CA SER A 38 -1.59 49.13 29.50
C SER A 38 -2.52 48.14 28.80
N ILE A 39 -3.52 48.61 28.06
CA ILE A 39 -4.43 47.76 27.28
C ILE A 39 -3.66 47.06 26.15
N ASP A 40 -2.85 47.76 25.38
CA ASP A 40 -2.05 47.19 24.29
C ASP A 40 -1.09 46.12 24.81
N THR A 41 -0.46 46.35 25.98
CA THR A 41 0.41 45.36 26.63
C THR A 41 -0.36 44.12 27.09
N GLN A 42 -1.59 44.29 27.60
CA GLN A 42 -2.46 43.17 27.97
C GLN A 42 -2.96 42.40 26.74
N LEU A 43 -3.39 43.10 25.69
CA LEU A 43 -3.82 42.52 24.42
C LEU A 43 -2.69 41.73 23.76
N ALA A 44 -1.50 42.31 23.61
CA ALA A 44 -0.32 41.63 23.08
C ALA A 44 0.06 40.41 23.94
N GLY A 45 -0.02 40.54 25.27
CA GLY A 45 0.21 39.42 26.19
C GLY A 45 -0.81 38.28 26.04
N ASN A 46 -2.09 38.61 25.82
CA ASN A 46 -3.16 37.63 25.62
C ASN A 46 -3.06 36.97 24.24
N MET A 47 -2.81 37.74 23.18
CA MET A 47 -2.55 37.24 21.82
C MET A 47 -1.37 36.27 21.83
N TYR A 48 -0.26 36.62 22.48
CA TYR A 48 0.91 35.75 22.59
C TYR A 48 0.60 34.40 23.28
N GLN A 49 -0.12 34.41 24.41
CA GLN A 49 -0.48 33.14 25.08
C GLN A 49 -1.54 32.35 24.32
N ASN A 50 -2.42 33.01 23.56
CA ASN A 50 -3.39 32.36 22.68
C ASN A 50 -2.67 31.69 21.49
N SER A 51 -1.75 32.37 20.81
CA SER A 51 -0.91 31.77 19.77
C SER A 51 -0.10 30.57 20.27
N ARG A 52 0.45 30.61 21.49
CA ARG A 52 1.10 29.41 22.06
C ARG A 52 0.11 28.25 22.28
N ALA A 53 -1.09 28.54 22.77
CA ALA A 53 -2.13 27.53 22.97
C ALA A 53 -2.64 26.92 21.64
N PHE A 54 -2.70 27.73 20.57
CA PHE A 54 -2.95 27.25 19.21
C PHE A 54 -1.89 26.22 18.78
N TYR A 55 -0.60 26.56 18.84
CA TYR A 55 0.48 25.64 18.44
C TYR A 55 0.54 24.38 19.31
N ALA A 56 0.21 24.47 20.60
CA ALA A 56 0.10 23.30 21.46
C ALA A 56 -1.10 22.40 21.09
N ALA A 57 -2.24 22.98 20.71
CA ALA A 57 -3.40 22.23 20.23
C ALA A 57 -3.13 21.58 18.86
N GLU A 58 -2.46 22.29 17.96
CA GLU A 58 -2.01 21.81 16.65
C GLU A 58 -1.01 20.66 16.80
N ALA A 59 -0.02 20.76 17.70
CA ALA A 59 0.89 19.66 18.02
C ALA A 59 0.16 18.39 18.52
N GLY A 60 -0.96 18.54 19.22
CA GLY A 60 -1.86 17.42 19.56
C GLY A 60 -2.48 16.76 18.33
N VAL A 61 -2.94 17.55 17.35
CA VAL A 61 -3.51 17.04 16.09
C VAL A 61 -2.45 16.35 15.24
N GLU A 62 -1.27 16.95 15.08
CA GLU A 62 -0.18 16.37 14.28
C GLU A 62 0.37 15.09 14.95
N LYS A 63 0.37 15.02 16.29
CA LYS A 63 0.65 13.79 17.05
C LYS A 63 -0.41 12.72 16.78
N ALA A 64 -1.69 13.07 16.80
CA ALA A 64 -2.77 12.14 16.45
C ALA A 64 -2.63 11.64 15.00
N LEU A 65 -2.45 12.53 14.02
CA LEU A 65 -2.22 12.20 12.61
C LEU A 65 -1.06 11.22 12.43
N SER A 66 0.10 11.48 13.06
CA SER A 66 1.25 10.57 13.02
C SER A 66 0.92 9.20 13.61
N ASN A 67 0.16 9.14 14.71
CA ASN A 67 -0.24 7.87 15.32
C ASN A 67 -1.28 7.11 14.49
N ILE A 68 -2.26 7.80 13.89
CA ILE A 68 -3.24 7.22 12.96
C ILE A 68 -2.54 6.66 11.73
N GLN A 69 -1.53 7.37 11.19
CA GLN A 69 -0.71 6.85 10.10
C GLN A 69 0.03 5.58 10.53
N SER A 70 0.69 5.55 11.70
CA SER A 70 1.33 4.33 12.20
C SER A 70 0.36 3.17 12.46
N LEU A 71 -0.91 3.44 12.76
CA LEU A 71 -1.95 2.40 12.83
C LEU A 71 -2.33 1.90 11.43
N LEU A 72 -2.45 2.77 10.42
CA LEU A 72 -2.69 2.33 9.04
C LEU A 72 -1.46 1.68 8.39
N ASP A 73 -0.25 2.01 8.85
CA ASP A 73 1.02 1.42 8.40
C ASP A 73 1.08 -0.09 8.70
N GLY A 74 0.29 -0.54 9.68
CA GLY A 74 -0.01 -1.95 9.89
C GLY A 74 -1.18 -2.17 10.85
N SER A 75 -2.40 -2.06 10.32
CA SER A 75 -3.61 -2.70 10.87
C SER A 75 -4.60 -2.91 9.72
N GLY A 76 -5.04 -4.15 9.52
CA GLY A 76 -6.03 -4.50 8.50
C GLY A 76 -7.36 -3.78 8.72
N ALA A 77 -7.68 -3.45 9.97
CA ALA A 77 -8.68 -2.45 10.34
C ALA A 77 -8.31 -1.77 11.67
N MET A 78 -8.41 -0.44 11.71
CA MET A 78 -8.16 0.38 12.89
C MET A 78 -9.33 0.32 13.86
N THR A 79 -9.11 -0.10 15.11
CA THR A 79 -10.18 -0.28 16.11
C THR A 79 -10.41 0.96 16.99
N ASP A 80 -11.52 0.97 17.75
CA ASP A 80 -11.79 2.04 18.71
C ASP A 80 -10.79 2.03 19.88
N ASP A 81 -10.30 0.85 20.27
CA ASP A 81 -9.30 0.70 21.33
C ASP A 81 -7.92 1.23 20.89
N ASP A 82 -7.54 1.01 19.62
CA ASP A 82 -6.31 1.57 19.04
C ASP A 82 -6.32 3.09 19.04
N LEU A 83 -7.46 3.69 18.67
CA LEU A 83 -7.65 5.14 18.65
C LEU A 83 -7.71 5.73 20.06
N ALA A 84 -8.35 5.05 21.00
CA ALA A 84 -8.40 5.45 22.41
C ALA A 84 -7.04 5.39 23.10
N ALA A 85 -6.09 4.58 22.60
CA ALA A 85 -4.72 4.52 23.08
C ALA A 85 -3.84 5.70 22.64
N ILE A 86 -4.29 6.54 21.69
CA ILE A 86 -3.54 7.72 21.23
C ILE A 86 -3.58 8.81 22.31
N LEU A 87 -2.40 9.18 22.82
CA LEU A 87 -2.24 10.24 23.82
C LEU A 87 -1.69 11.54 23.20
N PRO A 88 -2.03 12.72 23.76
CA PRO A 88 -1.45 13.98 23.33
C PRO A 88 0.06 14.03 23.66
N PRO A 89 0.84 14.88 22.98
CA PRO A 89 2.25 15.10 23.33
C PRO A 89 2.36 15.79 24.69
N ASP A 90 3.43 15.54 25.44
CA ASP A 90 3.75 16.31 26.64
C ASP A 90 4.42 17.64 26.24
N ILE A 91 3.92 18.77 26.75
CA ILE A 91 4.43 20.12 26.43
C ILE A 91 4.43 20.98 27.69
N ASP A 92 5.62 21.44 28.10
CA ASP A 92 5.82 22.33 29.24
C ASP A 92 4.84 23.53 29.23
N ASP A 93 4.31 23.85 30.41
CA ASP A 93 3.27 24.86 30.68
C ASP A 93 1.85 24.57 30.15
N PHE A 94 1.62 23.49 29.40
CA PHE A 94 0.30 23.17 28.81
C PHE A 94 -0.33 21.92 29.43
N SER A 95 -1.66 21.82 29.27
CA SER A 95 -2.46 20.69 29.71
C SER A 95 -3.66 20.51 28.78
N TRP A 96 -4.14 19.29 28.61
CA TRP A 96 -5.30 19.00 27.78
C TRP A 96 -6.55 18.94 28.65
N GLU A 97 -7.51 19.82 28.39
CA GLU A 97 -8.86 19.72 29.00
C GLU A 97 -9.65 18.58 28.35
N GLU A 98 -9.34 18.28 27.08
CA GLU A 98 -9.98 17.25 26.26
C GLU A 98 -9.01 16.88 25.12
N PHE A 99 -8.81 15.58 24.93
CA PHE A 99 -8.11 15.03 23.77
C PHE A 99 -8.77 13.70 23.42
N SER A 100 -9.16 13.54 22.16
CA SER A 100 -9.80 12.30 21.70
C SER A 100 -9.59 12.10 20.21
N VAL A 101 -9.42 10.84 19.82
CA VAL A 101 -9.47 10.40 18.42
C VAL A 101 -10.59 9.37 18.33
N VAL A 102 -11.58 9.60 17.48
CA VAL A 102 -12.80 8.78 17.40
C VAL A 102 -13.16 8.55 15.95
N ARG A 103 -13.34 7.30 15.54
CA ARG A 103 -13.85 6.94 14.20
C ARG A 103 -15.37 6.99 14.15
N ALA A 104 -15.94 7.22 12.97
CA ALA A 104 -17.37 7.07 12.74
C ALA A 104 -17.78 5.58 12.74
N ASP A 105 -19.01 5.29 13.16
CA ASP A 105 -19.59 3.92 13.24
C ASP A 105 -19.58 3.14 11.91
N SER A 106 -19.43 3.83 10.77
CA SER A 106 -19.44 3.26 9.43
C SER A 106 -18.36 3.87 8.54
N SER A 107 -17.61 3.01 7.85
CA SER A 107 -16.82 3.36 6.66
C SER A 107 -17.70 3.39 5.40
N PHE A 108 -17.17 3.94 4.31
CA PHE A 108 -17.80 3.92 2.98
C PHE A 108 -16.77 3.70 1.88
N VAL A 109 -17.23 3.31 0.68
CA VAL A 109 -16.37 3.18 -0.51
C VAL A 109 -16.50 4.45 -1.37
N ASP A 110 -15.38 5.05 -1.75
CA ASP A 110 -15.34 6.15 -2.72
C ASP A 110 -14.07 6.08 -3.60
N THR A 111 -13.97 6.94 -4.61
CA THR A 111 -12.79 7.09 -5.48
C THR A 111 -11.87 8.18 -4.94
N VAL A 112 -10.58 7.86 -4.73
CA VAL A 112 -9.55 8.85 -4.38
C VAL A 112 -9.50 9.95 -5.45
N THR A 113 -9.80 11.19 -5.08
CA THR A 113 -9.99 12.30 -6.04
C THR A 113 -8.71 13.06 -6.39
N THR A 114 -7.66 12.96 -5.58
CA THR A 114 -6.41 13.76 -5.68
C THR A 114 -5.18 12.96 -5.26
N GLY A 115 -3.97 13.51 -5.44
CA GLY A 115 -2.73 12.90 -4.97
C GLY A 115 -2.16 11.82 -5.91
N PRO A 116 -1.25 10.95 -5.43
CA PRO A 116 -0.64 9.90 -6.26
C PRO A 116 -1.59 8.74 -6.59
N TYR A 117 -2.56 8.45 -5.72
CA TYR A 117 -3.50 7.34 -5.86
C TYR A 117 -4.83 7.74 -6.53
N GLN A 118 -4.90 8.94 -7.10
CA GLN A 118 -6.09 9.46 -7.78
C GLN A 118 -6.67 8.45 -8.78
N GLY A 119 -7.98 8.20 -8.71
CA GLY A 119 -8.71 7.26 -9.57
C GLY A 119 -8.57 5.79 -9.17
N MET A 120 -8.21 5.52 -7.92
CA MET A 120 -8.38 4.22 -7.25
C MET A 120 -9.59 4.30 -6.33
N VAL A 121 -10.35 3.21 -6.20
CA VAL A 121 -11.36 3.07 -5.14
C VAL A 121 -10.68 2.76 -3.81
N SER A 122 -11.29 3.20 -2.72
CA SER A 122 -10.82 2.95 -1.37
C SER A 122 -11.98 2.80 -0.39
N VAL A 123 -11.72 2.09 0.71
CA VAL A 123 -12.56 2.12 1.91
C VAL A 123 -12.08 3.29 2.76
N ASN A 124 -12.95 4.26 2.98
CA ASN A 124 -12.68 5.47 3.73
C ASN A 124 -13.34 5.35 5.11
N GLN A 125 -12.54 5.51 6.17
CA GLN A 125 -12.97 5.55 7.55
C GLN A 125 -12.85 6.98 8.07
N PRO A 126 -13.97 7.72 8.25
CA PRO A 126 -13.95 9.04 8.87
C PRO A 126 -13.51 8.95 10.32
N ILE A 127 -12.64 9.89 10.72
CA ILE A 127 -12.09 10.02 12.06
C ILE A 127 -12.12 11.51 12.47
N THR A 128 -12.61 11.77 13.67
CA THR A 128 -12.60 13.09 14.30
C THR A 128 -11.51 13.14 15.38
N ILE A 129 -10.59 14.11 15.24
CA ILE A 129 -9.55 14.42 16.21
C ILE A 129 -9.96 15.70 16.94
N THR A 130 -10.10 15.63 18.27
CA THR A 130 -10.37 16.78 19.13
C THR A 130 -9.16 17.07 20.01
N SER A 131 -8.69 18.31 20.00
CA SER A 131 -7.54 18.78 20.79
C SER A 131 -7.88 20.10 21.49
N ARG A 132 -8.02 20.05 22.81
CA ARG A 132 -8.41 21.19 23.65
C ARG A 132 -7.36 21.45 24.73
N VAL A 133 -6.67 22.57 24.62
CA VAL A 133 -5.51 22.90 25.44
C VAL A 133 -5.79 24.08 26.36
N LEU A 134 -5.37 23.95 27.62
CA LEU A 134 -5.27 25.01 28.62
C LEU A 134 -3.80 25.33 28.88
N GLY A 135 -3.43 26.60 28.74
CA GLY A 135 -2.08 27.12 28.94
C GLY A 135 -1.98 28.31 29.91
N PRO A 136 -0.80 28.96 29.98
CA PRO A 136 -0.53 30.01 30.94
C PRO A 136 -1.49 31.20 30.84
N ARG A 137 -1.81 31.79 32.00
CA ARG A 137 -2.80 32.87 32.15
C ARG A 137 -4.22 32.47 31.70
N ASN A 138 -4.56 31.17 31.75
CA ASN A 138 -5.83 30.63 31.28
C ASN A 138 -6.07 30.93 29.79
N SER A 139 -5.00 30.93 28.97
CA SER A 139 -5.17 30.81 27.53
C SER A 139 -5.77 29.45 27.20
N ARG A 140 -6.74 29.42 26.30
CA ARG A 140 -7.44 28.20 25.89
C ARG A 140 -7.52 28.18 24.38
N TYR A 141 -7.41 26.99 23.81
CA TYR A 141 -7.61 26.78 22.39
C TYR A 141 -8.23 25.40 22.15
N HIS A 142 -9.08 25.31 21.13
CA HIS A 142 -9.82 24.11 20.78
C HIS A 142 -9.79 23.92 19.27
N ILE A 143 -9.35 22.75 18.83
CA ILE A 143 -9.30 22.34 17.43
C ILE A 143 -10.09 21.04 17.28
N VAL A 144 -10.90 20.98 16.22
CA VAL A 144 -11.51 19.75 15.74
C VAL A 144 -11.07 19.55 14.29
N VAL A 145 -10.47 18.40 13.98
CA VAL A 145 -10.01 18.04 12.63
C VAL A 145 -10.71 16.76 12.20
N GLU A 146 -11.24 16.76 10.98
CA GLU A 146 -11.82 15.58 10.35
C GLU A 146 -10.81 15.05 9.34
N VAL A 147 -10.51 13.75 9.43
CA VAL A 147 -9.54 13.05 8.60
C VAL A 147 -10.16 11.74 8.13
N GLU A 148 -9.65 11.17 7.05
CA GLU A 148 -10.05 9.86 6.57
C GLU A 148 -8.85 8.92 6.60
N GLY A 149 -9.00 7.81 7.32
CA GLY A 149 -8.16 6.65 7.12
C GLY A 149 -8.60 5.95 5.84
N ILE A 150 -7.68 5.78 4.90
CA ILE A 150 -7.96 5.28 3.55
C ILE A 150 -7.26 3.94 3.37
N GLN A 151 -8.03 2.93 2.99
CA GLN A 151 -7.54 1.61 2.63
C GLN A 151 -7.78 1.36 1.14
N ILE A 152 -6.71 1.12 0.39
CA ILE A 152 -6.73 0.90 -1.05
C ILE A 152 -6.57 -0.60 -1.31
N PRO A 153 -7.60 -1.30 -1.84
CA PRO A 153 -7.47 -2.67 -2.29
C PRO A 153 -6.29 -2.87 -3.24
N VAL A 154 -5.36 -3.77 -2.87
CA VAL A 154 -4.02 -3.85 -3.47
C VAL A 154 -4.04 -4.25 -4.95
N PHE A 155 -5.06 -4.99 -5.38
CA PHE A 155 -5.22 -5.40 -6.78
C PHE A 155 -5.62 -4.27 -7.74
N GLN A 156 -5.60 -3.01 -7.30
CA GLN A 156 -5.69 -1.84 -8.17
C GLN A 156 -4.33 -1.36 -8.71
N PHE A 157 -3.24 -1.89 -8.17
CA PHE A 157 -1.92 -1.75 -8.76
C PHE A 157 -1.73 -2.82 -9.85
N GLY A 158 -1.07 -2.48 -10.95
CA GLY A 158 -0.58 -3.47 -11.91
C GLY A 158 0.63 -4.22 -11.36
N VAL A 159 1.51 -3.48 -10.65
CA VAL A 159 2.60 -4.04 -9.85
C VAL A 159 2.61 -3.34 -8.49
N PHE A 160 2.62 -4.09 -7.39
CA PHE A 160 2.87 -3.60 -6.04
C PHE A 160 3.96 -4.45 -5.39
N TYR A 161 4.97 -3.82 -4.78
CA TYR A 161 6.03 -4.50 -4.04
C TYR A 161 6.20 -3.86 -2.64
N ASN A 162 6.29 -4.69 -1.60
CA ASN A 162 6.63 -4.19 -0.25
C ASN A 162 8.13 -3.92 -0.07
N ASP A 163 8.99 -4.67 -0.76
CA ASP A 163 10.43 -4.41 -0.82
C ASP A 163 10.80 -3.71 -2.15
N SER A 164 12.09 -3.63 -2.43
CA SER A 164 12.70 -3.04 -3.60
C SER A 164 12.24 -3.78 -4.85
N LEU A 165 11.84 -3.02 -5.88
CA LEU A 165 11.36 -3.58 -7.14
C LEU A 165 12.48 -3.54 -8.18
N GLU A 166 12.88 -4.70 -8.71
CA GLU A 166 13.75 -4.80 -9.89
C GLU A 166 12.89 -5.09 -11.14
N ILE A 167 13.04 -4.28 -12.19
CA ILE A 167 12.47 -4.54 -13.53
C ILE A 167 13.62 -4.45 -14.54
N HIS A 168 14.09 -5.60 -15.04
CA HIS A 168 15.27 -5.69 -15.91
C HIS A 168 15.00 -6.49 -17.20
N ASN A 169 13.81 -6.30 -17.77
CA ASN A 169 13.34 -7.02 -18.95
C ASN A 169 14.33 -6.93 -20.14
N GLY A 170 14.78 -8.09 -20.61
CA GLY A 170 15.64 -8.22 -21.78
C GLY A 170 14.92 -7.91 -23.11
N PRO A 171 13.83 -8.63 -23.44
CA PRO A 171 12.96 -8.32 -24.58
C PRO A 171 12.17 -7.02 -24.36
N VAL A 172 11.52 -6.52 -25.42
CA VAL A 172 10.50 -5.46 -25.34
C VAL A 172 9.43 -5.79 -24.30
N MET A 173 8.99 -4.78 -23.55
CA MET A 173 7.84 -4.85 -22.64
C MET A 173 6.98 -3.59 -22.80
N ASP A 174 5.67 -3.76 -22.97
CA ASP A 174 4.71 -2.66 -23.10
C ASP A 174 3.68 -2.78 -21.99
N PHE A 175 3.84 -2.01 -20.90
CA PHE A 175 3.14 -2.23 -19.65
C PHE A 175 2.08 -1.16 -19.36
N ILE A 176 0.83 -1.60 -19.35
CA ILE A 176 -0.32 -0.76 -18.95
C ILE A 176 -0.77 -1.18 -17.56
N GLY A 177 -0.27 -0.50 -16.52
CA GLY A 177 -0.66 -0.71 -15.13
C GLY A 177 0.03 0.27 -14.19
N ARG A 178 -0.60 0.58 -13.05
CA ARG A 178 0.05 1.40 -12.00
C ARG A 178 1.16 0.60 -11.33
N ILE A 179 2.28 1.23 -11.00
CA ILE A 179 3.42 0.59 -10.32
C ILE A 179 3.62 1.28 -8.97
N HIS A 180 3.75 0.48 -7.91
CA HIS A 180 4.13 0.94 -6.58
C HIS A 180 5.23 0.05 -5.97
N THR A 181 6.16 0.67 -5.26
CA THR A 181 7.01 0.00 -4.27
C THR A 181 7.10 0.83 -3.00
N ASN A 182 7.01 0.14 -1.85
CA ASN A 182 7.26 0.68 -0.51
C ASN A 182 8.76 0.97 -0.24
N SER A 183 9.64 0.67 -1.20
CA SER A 183 11.09 0.82 -1.13
C SER A 183 11.62 1.46 -2.44
N ASP A 184 12.86 1.13 -2.84
CA ASP A 184 13.52 1.63 -4.04
C ASP A 184 13.06 0.91 -5.33
N LEU A 185 13.11 1.61 -6.48
CA LEU A 185 12.85 1.03 -7.80
C LEU A 185 14.14 1.01 -8.64
N PHE A 186 14.58 -0.19 -9.02
CA PHE A 186 15.68 -0.43 -9.95
C PHE A 186 15.10 -0.77 -11.33
N LEU A 187 15.34 0.10 -12.30
CA LEU A 187 14.64 0.08 -13.58
C LEU A 187 15.62 0.08 -14.77
N GLY A 188 15.54 -0.94 -15.62
CA GLY A 188 16.46 -1.11 -16.75
C GLY A 188 15.91 -2.00 -17.86
N THR A 189 16.43 -1.84 -19.07
CA THR A 189 16.14 -2.73 -20.20
C THR A 189 17.25 -2.67 -21.23
N ASN A 190 17.54 -3.79 -21.89
CA ASN A 190 18.43 -3.83 -23.05
C ASN A 190 17.71 -3.60 -24.39
N SER A 191 16.40 -3.31 -24.35
CA SER A 191 15.56 -3.07 -25.53
C SER A 191 14.78 -1.77 -25.37
N THR A 192 13.45 -1.79 -25.42
CA THR A 192 12.60 -0.65 -25.04
C THR A 192 11.46 -1.13 -24.17
N THR A 193 11.21 -0.40 -23.07
CA THR A 193 10.10 -0.64 -22.16
C THR A 193 9.21 0.59 -22.11
N TRP A 194 7.89 0.40 -22.22
CA TRP A 194 6.89 1.45 -22.17
C TRP A 194 6.03 1.34 -20.92
N PHE A 195 5.81 2.47 -20.24
CA PHE A 195 4.94 2.59 -19.06
C PHE A 195 3.82 3.60 -19.34
N HIS A 196 2.57 3.14 -19.23
CA HIS A 196 1.37 3.91 -19.61
C HIS A 196 0.62 4.58 -18.46
N LYS A 197 1.02 4.34 -17.21
CA LYS A 197 0.29 4.77 -16.01
C LYS A 197 1.27 5.24 -14.93
N MET A 198 0.71 5.57 -13.78
CA MET A 198 1.43 6.09 -12.62
C MET A 198 2.51 5.13 -12.11
N ILE A 199 3.71 5.66 -11.84
CA ILE A 199 4.78 5.00 -11.10
C ILE A 199 5.01 5.79 -9.81
N THR A 200 4.91 5.10 -8.68
CA THR A 200 5.08 5.65 -7.33
C THR A 200 6.10 4.82 -6.56
N ILE A 201 7.05 5.49 -5.91
CA ILE A 201 8.21 4.85 -5.28
C ILE A 201 8.39 5.53 -3.93
N ALA A 202 8.28 4.80 -2.83
CA ALA A 202 8.46 5.37 -1.49
C ALA A 202 9.93 5.59 -1.11
N GLY A 203 10.86 4.91 -1.81
CA GLY A 203 12.28 5.20 -1.81
C GLY A 203 12.73 6.03 -3.02
N ASP A 204 13.90 5.69 -3.55
CA ASP A 204 14.56 6.31 -4.70
C ASP A 204 14.44 5.49 -5.99
N LEU A 205 14.65 6.17 -7.12
CA LEU A 205 14.72 5.57 -8.44
C LEU A 205 16.18 5.38 -8.86
N TYR A 206 16.52 4.19 -9.37
CA TYR A 206 17.85 3.86 -9.89
C TYR A 206 17.76 3.22 -11.28
N ARG A 207 18.78 3.45 -12.12
CA ARG A 207 18.85 2.92 -13.50
C ARG A 207 20.02 1.94 -13.72
N PHE A 208 20.35 1.19 -12.68
CA PHE A 208 21.39 0.16 -12.65
C PHE A 208 20.91 -1.05 -11.83
N ARG A 209 21.57 -2.20 -11.98
CA ARG A 209 21.28 -3.39 -11.17
C ARG A 209 21.80 -3.25 -9.73
N ILE A 210 20.99 -3.63 -8.74
CA ILE A 210 21.34 -3.52 -7.32
C ILE A 210 22.62 -4.29 -6.94
N TRP A 211 22.87 -5.46 -7.54
CA TRP A 211 23.93 -6.39 -7.12
C TRP A 211 25.31 -6.16 -7.75
N ASN A 212 25.42 -5.41 -8.86
CA ASN A 212 26.72 -5.10 -9.50
C ASN A 212 26.86 -3.68 -10.07
N GLY A 213 25.81 -2.85 -10.06
CA GLY A 213 25.83 -1.52 -10.66
C GLY A 213 25.89 -1.50 -12.19
N GLU A 214 25.58 -2.61 -12.87
CA GLU A 214 25.49 -2.65 -14.34
C GLU A 214 24.36 -1.73 -14.82
N THR A 215 24.69 -0.85 -15.78
CA THR A 215 23.74 0.05 -16.44
C THR A 215 23.27 -0.54 -17.77
N PHE A 216 22.10 -0.10 -18.21
CA PHE A 216 21.42 -0.66 -19.36
C PHE A 216 21.50 0.24 -20.61
N GLY A 217 21.60 -0.38 -21.79
CA GLY A 217 21.73 0.33 -23.07
C GLY A 217 20.40 0.67 -23.77
N GLY A 218 19.27 0.18 -23.25
CA GLY A 218 17.95 0.38 -23.85
C GLY A 218 17.23 1.66 -23.40
N SER A 219 16.00 1.82 -23.88
CA SER A 219 15.17 3.01 -23.65
C SER A 219 14.00 2.70 -22.72
N LEU A 220 13.89 3.46 -21.62
CA LEU A 220 12.74 3.42 -20.71
C LEU A 220 11.82 4.60 -21.06
N MET A 221 10.62 4.31 -21.52
CA MET A 221 9.65 5.29 -22.01
C MET A 221 8.50 5.40 -21.02
N ILE A 222 8.30 6.57 -20.41
CA ILE A 222 7.14 6.86 -19.56
C ILE A 222 6.28 7.87 -20.31
N SER A 223 4.96 7.64 -20.36
CA SER A 223 4.06 8.61 -20.97
C SER A 223 3.55 9.66 -19.99
N ASP A 224 3.31 10.87 -20.49
CA ASP A 224 2.53 11.92 -19.83
C ASP A 224 1.03 11.57 -19.80
N PRO A 225 0.17 12.31 -19.05
CA PRO A 225 -1.28 12.11 -19.02
C PRO A 225 -1.97 12.07 -20.40
N ASP A 226 -1.45 12.80 -21.37
CA ASP A 226 -1.97 12.90 -22.75
C ASP A 226 -1.45 11.76 -23.66
N SER A 227 -0.69 10.81 -23.11
CA SER A 227 -0.12 9.61 -23.75
C SER A 227 1.06 9.88 -24.70
N ASN A 228 1.75 11.02 -24.57
CA ASN A 228 3.03 11.26 -25.23
C ASN A 228 4.16 10.62 -24.42
N PHE A 229 5.03 9.84 -25.08
CA PHE A 229 6.14 9.15 -24.41
C PHE A 229 7.43 9.97 -24.38
N VAL A 230 8.02 10.10 -23.19
CA VAL A 230 9.32 10.72 -22.95
C VAL A 230 10.29 9.66 -22.41
N ALA A 231 11.56 9.74 -22.81
CA ALA A 231 12.59 8.81 -22.36
C ALA A 231 13.11 9.20 -20.97
N LEU A 232 13.04 8.29 -20.01
CA LEU A 232 13.67 8.41 -18.71
C LEU A 232 15.19 8.28 -18.86
N THR A 233 15.89 9.41 -18.78
CA THR A 233 17.34 9.52 -19.03
C THR A 233 18.17 9.79 -17.77
N TYR A 234 17.52 9.99 -16.64
CA TYR A 234 18.09 10.31 -15.32
C TYR A 234 17.38 9.49 -14.23
N ASP A 235 17.89 9.57 -13.01
CA ASP A 235 17.40 8.86 -11.82
C ASP A 235 17.67 9.68 -10.54
N SER A 236 17.36 9.16 -9.36
CA SER A 236 17.61 9.86 -8.10
C SER A 236 19.10 10.13 -7.85
N GLN A 237 19.98 9.21 -8.26
CA GLN A 237 21.44 9.39 -8.12
C GLN A 237 21.97 10.56 -8.97
N THR A 238 21.40 10.75 -10.17
CA THR A 238 21.70 11.88 -11.06
C THR A 238 21.43 13.25 -10.39
N TYR A 239 20.47 13.29 -9.46
CA TYR A 239 20.05 14.49 -8.72
C TYR A 239 20.41 14.43 -7.22
N ALA A 240 21.42 13.65 -6.83
CA ALA A 240 21.80 13.46 -5.42
C ALA A 240 21.99 14.80 -4.66
N GLY A 241 21.17 15.03 -3.64
CA GLY A 241 21.16 16.27 -2.86
C GLY A 241 20.39 17.45 -3.49
N ASN A 242 19.62 17.20 -4.56
CA ASN A 242 18.83 18.18 -5.30
C ASN A 242 17.44 17.62 -5.67
N ASP A 243 16.69 17.19 -4.65
CA ASP A 243 15.35 16.62 -4.79
C ASP A 243 14.37 17.61 -5.48
N GLU A 244 14.49 18.92 -5.24
CA GLU A 244 13.70 19.96 -5.94
C GLU A 244 13.96 19.96 -7.46
N GLY A 245 15.21 19.78 -7.88
CA GLY A 245 15.57 19.64 -9.28
C GLY A 245 15.00 18.36 -9.91
N PHE A 246 15.00 17.24 -9.17
CA PHE A 246 14.40 15.98 -9.62
C PHE A 246 12.88 16.11 -9.78
N VAL A 247 12.19 16.71 -8.80
CA VAL A 247 10.75 16.99 -8.87
C VAL A 247 10.41 17.91 -10.04
N THR A 248 11.22 18.94 -10.28
CA THR A 248 11.04 19.87 -11.40
C THR A 248 11.16 19.14 -12.75
N GLN A 249 12.20 18.32 -12.94
CA GLN A 249 12.44 17.60 -14.18
C GLN A 249 11.37 16.53 -14.45
N THR A 250 11.06 15.69 -13.46
CA THR A 250 10.01 14.66 -13.57
C THR A 250 8.62 15.26 -13.80
N THR A 251 8.34 16.44 -13.26
CA THR A 251 7.08 17.17 -13.53
C THR A 251 7.06 17.71 -14.96
N ALA A 252 8.17 18.21 -15.49
CA ALA A 252 8.25 18.69 -16.86
C ALA A 252 8.13 17.56 -17.91
N ASP A 253 8.79 16.43 -17.68
CA ASP A 253 8.83 15.31 -18.63
C ASP A 253 7.60 14.41 -18.58
N PHE A 254 7.04 14.18 -17.39
CA PHE A 254 6.02 13.16 -17.16
C PHE A 254 4.73 13.71 -16.53
N ASN A 255 4.65 15.03 -16.28
CA ASN A 255 3.49 15.72 -15.68
C ASN A 255 2.91 14.96 -14.46
N GLY A 256 3.82 14.57 -13.57
CA GLY A 256 3.50 13.88 -12.32
C GLY A 256 3.23 12.37 -12.42
N ARG A 257 3.41 11.72 -13.58
CA ARG A 257 3.27 10.25 -13.74
C ARG A 257 4.37 9.44 -13.03
N LEU A 258 5.53 10.03 -12.74
CA LEU A 258 6.62 9.43 -11.98
C LEU A 258 6.82 10.23 -10.68
N ARG A 259 6.74 9.55 -9.53
CA ARG A 259 6.93 10.16 -8.20
C ARG A 259 7.76 9.26 -7.28
N THR A 260 8.76 9.83 -6.61
CA THR A 260 9.62 9.16 -5.61
C THR A 260 9.40 9.76 -4.21
N ARG A 261 10.20 9.36 -3.21
CA ARG A 261 10.29 10.07 -1.92
C ARG A 261 10.46 11.59 -2.04
N ALA A 262 11.11 12.07 -3.11
CA ALA A 262 11.31 13.51 -3.38
C ALA A 262 9.97 14.25 -3.61
N HIS A 263 8.93 13.54 -4.03
CA HIS A 263 7.56 14.04 -4.18
C HIS A 263 6.69 13.81 -2.93
N ASN A 264 7.30 13.42 -1.80
CA ASN A 264 6.65 12.98 -0.56
C ASN A 264 5.77 11.73 -0.73
N ILE A 265 6.16 10.80 -1.59
CA ILE A 265 5.60 9.44 -1.54
C ILE A 265 6.17 8.74 -0.30
N THR A 266 5.28 8.25 0.56
CA THR A 266 5.61 7.37 1.70
C THR A 266 5.26 5.92 1.35
N PRO A 267 5.77 4.93 2.11
CA PRO A 267 5.26 3.57 2.04
C PRO A 267 3.75 3.55 2.29
N LEU A 268 3.06 2.64 1.63
CA LEU A 268 1.68 2.28 1.93
C LEU A 268 1.66 1.18 2.99
N GLY A 269 0.81 1.37 3.98
CA GLY A 269 0.68 0.47 5.12
C GLY A 269 0.28 -0.93 4.71
N MET A 270 0.91 -1.93 5.31
CA MET A 270 0.71 -3.32 4.89
C MET A 270 -0.63 -3.89 5.36
N PRO A 271 -1.20 -4.86 4.63
CA PRO A 271 -2.48 -5.48 4.98
C PRO A 271 -2.36 -6.48 6.14
N ILE A 272 -1.59 -6.14 7.18
CA ILE A 272 -1.38 -6.93 8.39
C ILE A 272 -0.94 -6.00 9.54
N ALA A 273 -1.04 -6.45 10.79
CA ALA A 273 -0.59 -5.68 11.95
C ALA A 273 0.91 -5.35 11.91
N ALA A 274 1.27 -4.14 12.32
CA ALA A 274 2.65 -3.66 12.31
C ALA A 274 3.55 -4.51 13.22
N GLY A 275 4.64 -5.04 12.66
CA GLY A 275 5.56 -5.94 13.36
C GLY A 275 5.25 -7.43 13.22
N LEU A 276 4.21 -7.79 12.45
CA LEU A 276 4.03 -9.14 11.91
C LEU A 276 4.60 -9.22 10.48
N ASP A 277 5.12 -10.37 10.09
CA ASP A 277 5.63 -10.60 8.74
C ASP A 277 4.46 -10.79 7.74
N PRO A 278 4.42 -10.09 6.59
CA PRO A 278 3.28 -10.14 5.67
C PRO A 278 2.92 -11.50 5.09
N ILE A 279 3.81 -12.51 5.20
CA ILE A 279 3.51 -13.88 4.78
C ILE A 279 2.40 -14.53 5.62
N GLU A 280 2.20 -14.07 6.87
CA GLU A 280 1.15 -14.53 7.77
C GLU A 280 -0.28 -14.41 7.20
N ILE A 281 -0.47 -13.64 6.13
CA ILE A 281 -1.72 -13.55 5.35
C ILE A 281 -2.06 -14.87 4.63
N ILE A 282 -1.05 -15.59 4.14
CA ILE A 282 -1.21 -16.88 3.43
C ILE A 282 -0.96 -18.09 4.35
N GLN A 283 -0.42 -17.89 5.55
CA GLN A 283 -0.19 -18.96 6.51
C GLN A 283 -1.49 -19.64 6.97
N ARG A 284 -1.39 -20.86 7.50
CA ARG A 284 -2.53 -21.64 8.00
C ARG A 284 -3.07 -21.07 9.31
N ARG A 285 -4.38 -21.13 9.56
CA ARG A 285 -4.96 -20.60 10.82
C ARG A 285 -4.47 -21.38 12.05
N ILE A 286 -4.22 -20.69 13.16
CA ILE A 286 -3.94 -21.32 14.46
C ILE A 286 -4.90 -20.80 15.54
N GLY A 287 -5.25 -21.67 16.50
CA GLY A 287 -6.22 -21.33 17.56
C GLY A 287 -5.76 -20.25 18.56
N GLY A 288 -4.57 -19.67 18.36
CA GLY A 288 -4.02 -18.57 19.16
C GLY A 288 -3.81 -17.27 18.37
N ASP A 289 -4.29 -17.19 17.12
CA ASP A 289 -4.27 -15.95 16.34
C ASP A 289 -5.04 -14.83 17.07
N ASP A 290 -4.49 -13.62 17.05
CA ASP A 290 -5.18 -12.43 17.56
C ASP A 290 -6.24 -11.89 16.58
N ALA A 291 -6.98 -10.87 16.99
CA ALA A 291 -8.06 -10.29 16.17
C ALA A 291 -7.58 -9.74 14.82
N SER A 292 -6.33 -9.27 14.72
CA SER A 292 -5.74 -8.73 13.50
C SER A 292 -5.31 -9.82 12.54
N LEU A 293 -4.74 -10.92 13.05
CA LEU A 293 -4.45 -12.12 12.25
C LEU A 293 -5.74 -12.80 11.78
N VAL A 294 -6.77 -12.88 12.63
CA VAL A 294 -8.09 -13.41 12.28
C VAL A 294 -8.78 -12.54 11.22
N SER A 295 -8.60 -11.21 11.24
CA SER A 295 -9.20 -10.34 10.20
C SER A 295 -8.49 -10.45 8.85
N GLU A 296 -7.19 -10.79 8.82
CA GLU A 296 -6.41 -10.74 7.56
C GLU A 296 -6.06 -12.08 6.92
N ARG A 297 -5.73 -13.11 7.69
CA ARG A 297 -5.27 -14.40 7.16
C ARG A 297 -6.37 -15.10 6.35
N LEU A 298 -6.01 -15.53 5.14
CA LEU A 298 -6.95 -16.04 4.15
C LEU A 298 -7.61 -17.36 4.57
N ASP A 299 -6.94 -18.17 5.38
CA ASP A 299 -7.54 -19.36 5.98
C ASP A 299 -8.78 -19.00 6.83
N TRP A 300 -8.73 -17.96 7.67
CA TRP A 300 -9.89 -17.49 8.45
C TRP A 300 -11.02 -16.92 7.57
N LYS A 301 -10.67 -16.39 6.39
CA LYS A 301 -11.63 -15.91 5.36
C LYS A 301 -12.20 -17.05 4.50
N ALA A 302 -11.65 -18.27 4.58
CA ALA A 302 -11.96 -19.36 3.66
C ALA A 302 -13.18 -20.20 4.04
N ASP A 303 -14.07 -20.34 3.06
CA ASP A 303 -15.34 -21.04 3.19
C ASP A 303 -15.26 -22.50 2.69
N THR A 304 -14.19 -22.82 1.95
CA THR A 304 -13.69 -24.18 1.70
C THR A 304 -12.23 -24.23 2.10
N ARG A 305 -11.92 -25.16 3.01
CA ARG A 305 -10.57 -25.43 3.48
C ARG A 305 -10.21 -26.86 3.18
N ILE A 306 -9.06 -27.06 2.56
CA ILE A 306 -8.53 -28.36 2.18
C ILE A 306 -7.18 -28.52 2.88
N TYR A 307 -7.11 -29.38 3.89
CA TYR A 307 -5.83 -29.70 4.55
C TYR A 307 -5.44 -31.14 4.26
N ALA A 308 -4.19 -31.35 3.87
CA ALA A 308 -3.59 -32.67 3.68
C ALA A 308 -2.42 -32.91 4.64
N ASP A 309 -2.25 -34.16 5.08
CA ASP A 309 -1.03 -34.59 5.77
C ASP A 309 0.17 -34.63 4.79
N PRO A 310 1.41 -34.66 5.28
CA PRO A 310 2.59 -34.55 4.41
C PRO A 310 2.75 -35.68 3.40
N SER A 311 2.13 -36.84 3.67
CA SER A 311 2.12 -38.01 2.78
C SER A 311 0.94 -38.07 1.80
N LEU A 312 0.05 -37.07 1.82
CA LEU A 312 -1.19 -37.00 1.04
C LEU A 312 -2.13 -38.22 1.23
N SER A 313 -1.99 -38.93 2.35
CA SER A 313 -2.78 -40.10 2.73
C SER A 313 -4.17 -39.74 3.29
N THR A 314 -4.28 -38.54 3.85
CA THR A 314 -5.42 -38.03 4.61
C THR A 314 -5.68 -36.61 4.15
N VAL A 315 -6.82 -36.41 3.46
CA VAL A 315 -7.29 -35.10 3.01
C VAL A 315 -8.58 -34.78 3.76
N SER A 316 -8.62 -33.61 4.39
CA SER A 316 -9.81 -33.10 5.08
C SER A 316 -10.34 -31.87 4.34
N ILE A 317 -11.65 -31.86 4.07
CA ILE A 317 -12.34 -30.72 3.47
C ILE A 317 -13.35 -30.19 4.48
N MET A 318 -13.27 -28.90 4.81
CA MET A 318 -14.04 -28.25 5.87
C MET A 318 -14.60 -26.90 5.43
N ASN A 319 -15.67 -26.45 6.09
CA ASN A 319 -16.17 -25.07 5.97
C ASN A 319 -15.43 -24.13 6.94
N ASN A 320 -15.79 -22.83 6.96
CA ASN A 320 -15.14 -21.88 7.86
C ASN A 320 -15.30 -22.25 9.35
N ASP A 321 -16.46 -22.75 9.76
CA ASP A 321 -16.73 -23.21 11.15
C ASP A 321 -15.88 -24.43 11.60
N GLY A 322 -15.24 -25.14 10.66
CA GLY A 322 -14.51 -26.38 10.94
C GLY A 322 -15.36 -27.65 10.89
N ASN A 323 -16.58 -27.56 10.36
CA ASN A 323 -17.40 -28.74 10.06
C ASN A 323 -16.96 -29.36 8.72
N PRO A 324 -17.02 -30.70 8.55
CA PRO A 324 -16.73 -31.34 7.26
C PRO A 324 -17.62 -30.79 6.13
N LYS A 325 -17.00 -30.39 5.02
CA LYS A 325 -17.68 -29.90 3.81
C LYS A 325 -17.54 -30.95 2.70
N VAL A 326 -18.64 -31.22 2.01
CA VAL A 326 -18.70 -32.18 0.89
C VAL A 326 -18.87 -31.39 -0.39
N LEU A 327 -17.95 -31.57 -1.33
CA LEU A 327 -18.00 -30.93 -2.64
C LEU A 327 -19.09 -31.56 -3.52
N ALA A 328 -19.67 -30.78 -4.44
CA ALA A 328 -20.69 -31.24 -5.37
C ALA A 328 -20.21 -32.42 -6.26
N ASP A 329 -18.95 -32.37 -6.71
CA ASP A 329 -18.22 -33.51 -7.28
C ASP A 329 -17.03 -33.87 -6.36
N PRO A 330 -17.06 -35.02 -5.67
CA PRO A 330 -15.95 -35.46 -4.82
C PRO A 330 -14.62 -35.72 -5.56
N SER A 331 -14.63 -35.74 -6.90
CA SER A 331 -13.42 -35.86 -7.74
C SER A 331 -12.87 -34.49 -8.21
N ALA A 332 -13.42 -33.39 -7.71
CA ALA A 332 -12.88 -32.04 -7.94
C ALA A 332 -11.54 -31.81 -7.22
N VAL A 333 -11.23 -32.57 -6.18
CA VAL A 333 -9.99 -32.46 -5.39
C VAL A 333 -9.36 -33.85 -5.25
N TYR A 334 -8.10 -33.98 -5.63
CA TYR A 334 -7.36 -35.24 -5.53
C TYR A 334 -5.84 -35.03 -5.43
N ALA A 335 -5.16 -35.98 -4.78
CA ALA A 335 -3.71 -35.95 -4.62
C ALA A 335 -2.97 -36.57 -5.81
N SER A 336 -1.76 -36.07 -6.10
CA SER A 336 -0.78 -36.71 -6.99
C SER A 336 0.60 -36.67 -6.33
N TYR A 337 1.04 -37.82 -5.83
CA TYR A 337 2.37 -38.03 -5.25
C TYR A 337 3.42 -38.22 -6.36
N ASP A 338 4.64 -37.71 -6.17
CA ASP A 338 5.72 -37.75 -7.19
C ASP A 338 5.21 -37.28 -8.58
N ALA A 339 4.51 -36.12 -8.63
CA ALA A 339 3.84 -35.68 -9.85
C ALA A 339 4.83 -35.35 -10.98
N PHE A 340 5.82 -34.52 -10.66
CA PHE A 340 6.94 -34.17 -11.53
C PHE A 340 8.16 -33.76 -10.69
N TYR A 341 9.33 -33.70 -11.32
CA TYR A 341 10.55 -33.16 -10.73
C TYR A 341 10.66 -31.66 -11.04
N ASP A 342 10.72 -30.81 -10.02
CA ASP A 342 10.87 -29.37 -10.19
C ASP A 342 12.37 -29.03 -10.28
N ASP A 343 12.85 -28.79 -11.50
CA ASP A 343 14.25 -28.46 -11.77
C ASP A 343 14.71 -27.11 -11.16
N ARG A 344 13.78 -26.24 -10.69
CA ARG A 344 14.11 -25.01 -9.95
C ARG A 344 14.39 -25.31 -8.48
N GLU A 345 13.50 -26.09 -7.86
CA GLU A 345 13.59 -26.43 -6.44
C GLU A 345 14.60 -27.57 -6.20
N GLY A 346 14.86 -28.40 -7.21
CA GLY A 346 15.79 -29.54 -7.14
C GLY A 346 15.19 -30.76 -6.43
N GLU A 347 13.86 -30.82 -6.34
CA GLU A 347 13.11 -31.84 -5.63
C GLU A 347 11.91 -32.35 -6.45
N TRP A 348 11.33 -33.46 -6.01
CA TRP A 348 10.05 -33.94 -6.53
C TRP A 348 8.89 -33.20 -5.89
N THR A 349 7.88 -32.88 -6.69
CA THR A 349 6.69 -32.16 -6.25
C THR A 349 5.52 -33.11 -5.96
N ASP A 350 5.04 -33.08 -4.72
CA ASP A 350 3.79 -33.71 -4.30
C ASP A 350 2.65 -32.69 -4.39
N LEU A 351 1.56 -33.06 -5.08
CA LEU A 351 0.48 -32.13 -5.41
C LEU A 351 -0.85 -32.43 -4.75
N MET A 352 -1.53 -31.39 -4.29
CA MET A 352 -2.99 -31.36 -4.18
C MET A 352 -3.57 -30.70 -5.44
N ILE A 353 -4.31 -31.45 -6.25
CA ILE A 353 -4.87 -30.98 -7.51
C ILE A 353 -6.34 -30.59 -7.32
N ILE A 354 -6.72 -29.42 -7.83
CA ILE A 354 -8.10 -28.94 -7.92
C ILE A 354 -8.49 -28.82 -9.39
N ASP A 355 -9.49 -29.61 -9.79
CA ASP A 355 -10.16 -29.52 -11.08
C ASP A 355 -11.29 -28.50 -11.00
N VAL A 356 -10.99 -27.25 -11.37
CA VAL A 356 -11.89 -26.10 -11.22
C VAL A 356 -13.18 -26.29 -12.02
N SER A 357 -13.14 -27.06 -13.11
CA SER A 357 -14.31 -27.35 -13.96
C SER A 357 -15.40 -28.18 -13.27
N LYS A 358 -15.07 -28.81 -12.13
CA LYS A 358 -15.98 -29.64 -11.32
C LYS A 358 -16.51 -28.92 -10.08
N LEU A 359 -16.02 -27.72 -9.77
CA LEU A 359 -16.50 -26.91 -8.66
C LEU A 359 -17.77 -26.13 -9.06
N THR A 360 -18.60 -25.83 -8.07
CA THR A 360 -19.79 -24.97 -8.20
C THR A 360 -19.67 -23.74 -7.31
N ALA A 361 -20.49 -22.72 -7.56
CA ALA A 361 -20.55 -21.53 -6.69
C ALA A 361 -20.86 -21.88 -5.22
N ALA A 362 -21.60 -22.96 -4.95
CA ALA A 362 -21.88 -23.43 -3.59
C ALA A 362 -20.66 -24.10 -2.92
N ASP A 363 -19.77 -24.69 -3.72
CA ASP A 363 -18.49 -25.20 -3.24
C ASP A 363 -17.54 -24.04 -2.86
N LEU A 364 -17.64 -22.90 -3.55
CA LEU A 364 -16.84 -21.70 -3.24
C LEU A 364 -17.35 -20.93 -2.00
N GLY A 365 -18.67 -20.88 -1.79
CA GLY A 365 -19.26 -20.09 -0.70
C GLY A 365 -19.02 -18.59 -0.91
N ASP A 366 -18.46 -17.92 0.11
CA ASP A 366 -18.01 -16.52 0.04
C ASP A 366 -16.82 -16.27 -0.93
N GLY A 367 -16.31 -17.33 -1.59
CA GLY A 367 -15.40 -17.22 -2.74
C GLY A 367 -13.93 -17.49 -2.43
N VAL A 368 -13.54 -17.66 -1.16
CA VAL A 368 -12.16 -17.99 -0.79
C VAL A 368 -12.03 -19.50 -0.53
N ILE A 369 -11.19 -20.16 -1.32
CA ILE A 369 -10.67 -21.51 -1.04
C ILE A 369 -9.29 -21.36 -0.42
N TYR A 370 -9.05 -22.03 0.70
CA TYR A 370 -7.72 -22.18 1.28
C TYR A 370 -7.27 -23.64 1.21
N VAL A 371 -6.02 -23.87 0.79
CA VAL A 371 -5.42 -25.20 0.70
C VAL A 371 -4.07 -25.19 1.39
N SER A 372 -3.76 -26.22 2.16
CA SER A 372 -2.46 -26.39 2.81
C SER A 372 -2.12 -27.87 2.90
N ILE A 373 -0.88 -28.20 2.55
CA ILE A 373 -0.25 -29.50 2.73
C ILE A 373 0.79 -29.31 3.82
N GLU A 374 0.74 -30.12 4.87
CA GLU A 374 1.76 -30.08 5.92
C GLU A 374 3.14 -30.45 5.34
N GLU A 375 4.16 -29.66 5.65
CA GLU A 375 5.50 -29.79 5.04
C GLU A 375 6.24 -31.09 5.45
N ASP A 376 7.05 -31.65 4.53
CA ASP A 376 7.91 -32.83 4.75
C ASP A 376 9.32 -32.58 4.18
N PRO A 377 10.41 -32.73 4.96
CA PRO A 377 11.76 -32.49 4.45
C PRO A 377 12.14 -33.38 3.26
N GLY A 378 12.52 -32.75 2.14
CA GLY A 378 13.06 -33.43 0.95
C GLY A 378 12.02 -33.76 -0.13
N ARG A 379 10.82 -33.17 -0.07
CA ARG A 379 9.79 -33.16 -1.12
C ARG A 379 9.17 -31.77 -1.19
N HIS A 380 9.11 -31.18 -2.39
CA HIS A 380 8.40 -29.92 -2.59
C HIS A 380 6.88 -30.16 -2.52
N LYS A 381 6.13 -29.27 -1.87
CA LYS A 381 4.67 -29.37 -1.74
C LYS A 381 4.00 -28.26 -2.57
N GLY A 382 2.97 -28.64 -3.33
CA GLY A 382 2.29 -27.71 -4.22
C GLY A 382 0.79 -27.93 -4.37
N ILE A 383 0.07 -26.86 -4.62
CA ILE A 383 -1.34 -26.87 -4.99
C ILE A 383 -1.42 -26.65 -6.49
N LYS A 384 -2.21 -27.44 -7.23
CA LYS A 384 -2.29 -27.30 -8.70
C LYS A 384 -3.73 -27.11 -9.17
N LEU A 385 -3.98 -26.02 -9.89
CA LEU A 385 -5.26 -25.73 -10.52
C LEU A 385 -5.25 -26.19 -11.97
N ILE A 386 -6.27 -26.95 -12.36
CA ILE A 386 -6.48 -27.42 -13.75
C ILE A 386 -7.88 -27.08 -14.25
N ASN A 387 -8.05 -27.05 -15.58
CA ASN A 387 -9.32 -26.81 -16.27
C ASN A 387 -10.04 -25.50 -15.89
N ALA A 388 -9.27 -24.47 -15.48
CA ALA A 388 -9.77 -23.22 -14.94
C ALA A 388 -10.20 -22.18 -16.00
N GLY A 389 -10.37 -22.56 -17.26
CA GLY A 389 -10.72 -21.66 -18.36
C GLY A 389 -12.07 -20.96 -18.19
N SER A 390 -12.96 -21.51 -17.36
CA SER A 390 -14.14 -20.82 -16.84
C SER A 390 -14.25 -21.08 -15.34
N LEU A 391 -14.52 -20.04 -14.56
CA LEU A 391 -14.66 -20.11 -13.11
C LEU A 391 -16.15 -20.19 -12.72
N PRO A 392 -16.53 -20.99 -11.71
CA PRO A 392 -17.94 -21.20 -11.37
C PRO A 392 -18.59 -20.02 -10.64
N ALA A 393 -17.80 -19.14 -10.03
CA ALA A 393 -18.16 -17.84 -9.45
C ALA A 393 -16.89 -16.97 -9.29
N PRO A 394 -16.96 -15.74 -8.75
CA PRO A 394 -15.78 -15.04 -8.24
C PRO A 394 -15.03 -15.93 -7.24
N MET A 395 -13.72 -16.09 -7.40
CA MET A 395 -12.96 -17.02 -6.56
C MET A 395 -11.51 -16.59 -6.31
N THR A 396 -11.06 -16.78 -5.08
CA THR A 396 -9.65 -16.67 -4.68
C THR A 396 -9.17 -18.02 -4.18
N VAL A 397 -8.02 -18.48 -4.66
CA VAL A 397 -7.34 -19.66 -4.09
C VAL A 397 -6.11 -19.17 -3.33
N ALA A 398 -6.02 -19.56 -2.06
CA ALA A 398 -4.96 -19.19 -1.15
C ALA A 398 -4.24 -20.42 -0.58
N SER A 399 -2.94 -20.32 -0.32
CA SER A 399 -2.10 -21.43 0.15
C SER A 399 -0.82 -20.94 0.82
N ASP A 400 -0.40 -21.63 1.89
CA ASP A 400 0.95 -21.53 2.48
C ASP A 400 2.01 -22.29 1.65
N ASN A 401 1.63 -23.30 0.88
CA ASN A 401 2.50 -23.90 -0.13
C ASN A 401 2.46 -23.13 -1.47
N ALA A 402 3.30 -23.53 -2.43
CA ALA A 402 3.31 -23.00 -3.80
C ALA A 402 2.03 -23.35 -4.59
N ILE A 403 1.59 -22.47 -5.50
CA ILE A 403 0.41 -22.68 -6.37
C ILE A 403 0.83 -22.71 -7.84
N TYR A 404 0.56 -23.83 -8.49
CA TYR A 404 0.71 -24.09 -9.91
C TYR A 404 -0.63 -23.88 -10.64
N ILE A 405 -0.62 -23.17 -11.77
CA ILE A 405 -1.79 -22.97 -12.62
C ILE A 405 -1.51 -23.57 -13.99
N GLN A 406 -2.27 -24.60 -14.39
CA GLN A 406 -2.11 -25.23 -15.70
C GLN A 406 -3.19 -24.79 -16.69
N GLY A 407 -2.71 -24.26 -17.82
CA GLY A 407 -3.52 -23.89 -18.97
C GLY A 407 -4.27 -22.57 -18.82
N ASP A 408 -5.13 -22.28 -19.79
CA ASP A 408 -5.90 -21.05 -19.84
C ASP A 408 -6.76 -20.87 -18.57
N TYR A 409 -6.61 -19.72 -17.91
CA TYR A 409 -7.29 -19.39 -16.65
C TYR A 409 -8.25 -18.23 -16.84
N ASN A 410 -9.53 -18.43 -16.48
CA ASN A 410 -10.58 -17.40 -16.43
C ASN A 410 -10.80 -16.66 -17.77
N THR A 411 -10.57 -17.33 -18.89
CA THR A 411 -10.69 -16.80 -20.26
C THR A 411 -12.14 -16.77 -20.77
N THR A 412 -13.03 -17.58 -20.17
CA THR A 412 -14.44 -17.72 -20.56
C THR A 412 -15.37 -17.22 -19.47
N SER A 413 -16.16 -16.18 -19.78
CA SER A 413 -17.09 -15.52 -18.85
C SER A 413 -16.40 -15.07 -17.55
N TRP A 414 -15.37 -14.22 -17.73
CA TRP A 414 -14.50 -13.66 -16.69
C TRP A 414 -15.21 -13.41 -15.36
N GLN A 415 -14.58 -13.86 -14.28
CA GLN A 415 -14.94 -13.58 -12.89
C GLN A 415 -13.81 -12.81 -12.18
N PRO A 416 -14.10 -12.00 -11.16
CA PRO A 416 -13.08 -11.53 -10.22
C PRO A 416 -12.34 -12.72 -9.60
N SER A 417 -11.03 -12.79 -9.78
CA SER A 417 -10.25 -13.91 -9.25
C SER A 417 -8.81 -13.55 -8.89
N ALA A 418 -8.33 -14.16 -7.82
CA ALA A 418 -6.96 -14.03 -7.34
C ALA A 418 -6.34 -15.39 -6.96
N ILE A 419 -5.02 -15.45 -7.04
CA ILE A 419 -4.21 -16.59 -6.57
C ILE A 419 -3.18 -16.05 -5.57
N MET A 420 -3.21 -16.53 -4.34
CA MET A 420 -2.41 -15.98 -3.23
C MET A 420 -1.61 -17.11 -2.58
N GLY A 421 -0.40 -17.35 -3.09
CA GLY A 421 0.45 -18.47 -2.67
C GLY A 421 1.83 -18.02 -2.20
N ASP A 422 2.55 -18.93 -1.56
CA ASP A 422 3.98 -18.75 -1.25
C ASP A 422 4.78 -18.44 -2.52
N ALA A 423 4.47 -19.17 -3.60
CA ALA A 423 4.91 -18.86 -4.95
C ALA A 423 3.79 -19.14 -5.95
N VAL A 424 3.72 -18.38 -7.03
CA VAL A 424 2.79 -18.64 -8.15
C VAL A 424 3.56 -19.06 -9.39
N ILE A 425 3.26 -20.27 -9.89
CA ILE A 425 3.90 -20.90 -11.04
C ILE A 425 2.87 -21.06 -12.17
N LEU A 426 3.22 -20.62 -13.38
CA LEU A 426 2.37 -20.69 -14.56
C LEU A 426 2.87 -21.79 -15.52
N LEU A 427 1.99 -22.75 -15.80
CA LEU A 427 2.22 -23.92 -16.65
C LEU A 427 1.29 -23.89 -17.86
N SER A 428 1.83 -24.11 -19.05
CA SER A 428 1.09 -23.92 -20.29
C SER A 428 -0.03 -24.93 -20.54
N ASN A 429 -0.88 -24.64 -21.53
CA ASN A 429 -1.85 -25.62 -22.07
C ASN A 429 -1.19 -26.94 -22.57
N SER A 430 0.12 -26.94 -22.85
CA SER A 430 0.88 -28.14 -23.26
C SER A 430 1.50 -28.93 -22.10
N TRP A 431 1.47 -28.43 -20.86
CA TRP A 431 2.17 -29.06 -19.75
C TRP A 431 1.69 -30.50 -19.48
N VAL A 432 2.63 -31.40 -19.19
CA VAL A 432 2.34 -32.79 -18.81
C VAL A 432 3.28 -33.19 -17.67
N ASP A 433 2.72 -33.46 -16.49
CA ASP A 433 3.49 -33.82 -15.29
C ASP A 433 4.44 -35.02 -15.57
N ALA A 434 3.92 -36.05 -16.23
CA ALA A 434 4.66 -37.27 -16.56
C ALA A 434 5.84 -37.06 -17.54
N ASP A 435 5.84 -36.00 -18.37
CA ASP A 435 6.98 -35.68 -19.25
C ASP A 435 8.15 -35.09 -18.45
N ASN A 436 7.88 -34.57 -17.24
CA ASN A 436 8.83 -34.00 -16.30
C ASN A 436 9.09 -34.94 -15.10
N ALA A 437 8.70 -36.21 -15.19
CA ALA A 437 8.89 -37.23 -14.14
C ALA A 437 10.30 -37.86 -14.13
N ASN A 438 11.31 -37.15 -14.63
CA ASN A 438 12.73 -37.52 -14.54
C ASN A 438 13.55 -36.24 -14.57
N VAL A 439 14.69 -36.20 -13.87
CA VAL A 439 15.69 -35.13 -14.01
C VAL A 439 16.10 -35.03 -15.48
N SER A 440 15.63 -33.98 -16.16
CA SER A 440 15.76 -33.84 -17.60
C SER A 440 16.89 -32.86 -17.93
N ALA A 441 17.45 -32.97 -19.13
CA ALA A 441 18.41 -31.97 -19.62
C ALA A 441 17.76 -30.85 -20.44
N ASN A 442 16.43 -30.90 -20.66
CA ASN A 442 15.71 -30.01 -21.57
C ASN A 442 14.30 -29.72 -21.04
N THR A 443 13.98 -28.45 -20.87
CA THR A 443 12.63 -28.01 -20.44
C THR A 443 11.54 -28.40 -21.44
N GLN A 444 10.36 -28.81 -20.93
CA GLN A 444 9.19 -29.11 -21.76
C GLN A 444 8.80 -27.90 -22.62
N VAL A 445 8.39 -28.11 -23.88
CA VAL A 445 8.01 -27.01 -24.78
C VAL A 445 6.59 -26.52 -24.45
N ALA A 446 6.50 -25.27 -24.00
CA ALA A 446 5.23 -24.63 -23.70
C ALA A 446 4.37 -24.37 -24.96
N SER A 447 3.09 -24.08 -24.75
CA SER A 447 2.23 -23.39 -25.72
C SER A 447 1.83 -22.02 -25.21
N SER A 448 1.54 -21.08 -26.13
CA SER A 448 0.92 -19.80 -25.75
C SER A 448 -0.35 -20.01 -24.93
N THR A 449 -0.47 -19.30 -23.80
CA THR A 449 -1.48 -19.55 -22.74
C THR A 449 -1.89 -18.21 -22.10
N THR A 450 -3.17 -18.07 -21.73
CA THR A 450 -3.75 -16.82 -21.23
C THR A 450 -4.28 -16.93 -19.80
N TYR A 451 -3.91 -15.99 -18.94
CA TYR A 451 -4.26 -15.97 -17.52
C TYR A 451 -4.94 -14.65 -17.13
N TYR A 452 -6.22 -14.69 -16.75
CA TYR A 452 -6.96 -13.55 -16.20
C TYR A 452 -7.09 -13.66 -14.67
N LEU A 453 -6.08 -13.18 -13.92
CA LEU A 453 -6.06 -13.29 -12.47
C LEU A 453 -5.17 -12.24 -11.80
N ALA A 454 -5.58 -11.76 -10.63
CA ALA A 454 -4.67 -11.12 -9.68
C ALA A 454 -3.79 -12.18 -8.99
N MET A 455 -2.58 -11.81 -8.59
CA MET A 455 -1.68 -12.73 -7.88
C MET A 455 -0.96 -12.04 -6.73
N ILE A 456 -0.93 -12.73 -5.58
CA ILE A 456 0.05 -12.50 -4.52
C ILE A 456 1.02 -13.68 -4.54
N SER A 457 2.33 -13.38 -4.61
CA SER A 457 3.40 -14.38 -4.64
C SER A 457 4.59 -13.87 -3.82
N GLY A 458 5.25 -14.79 -3.11
CA GLY A 458 6.55 -14.53 -2.51
C GLY A 458 7.64 -14.44 -3.58
N ASP A 459 8.60 -13.53 -3.36
CA ASP A 459 9.80 -13.45 -4.19
C ASP A 459 10.87 -14.45 -3.69
N THR A 460 11.83 -14.82 -4.53
CA THR A 460 12.85 -15.81 -4.17
C THR A 460 13.86 -15.22 -3.18
N PRO A 461 14.08 -15.81 -1.99
CA PRO A 461 15.03 -15.29 -1.02
C PRO A 461 16.47 -15.30 -1.57
N ASN A 462 17.06 -14.11 -1.79
CA ASN A 462 18.48 -14.01 -2.11
C ASN A 462 19.09 -12.68 -1.67
N ALA A 463 20.21 -12.73 -0.94
CA ALA A 463 20.93 -11.57 -0.45
C ALA A 463 22.20 -11.21 -1.27
N SER A 464 22.50 -11.95 -2.35
CA SER A 464 23.80 -11.83 -3.04
C SER A 464 23.81 -12.06 -4.55
N ALA A 465 22.72 -12.56 -5.13
CA ALA A 465 22.58 -12.74 -6.58
C ALA A 465 21.16 -12.38 -7.04
N TYR A 466 21.02 -12.10 -8.34
CA TYR A 466 19.75 -11.71 -8.95
C TYR A 466 18.67 -12.79 -8.78
N ASN A 467 17.49 -12.40 -8.31
CA ASN A 467 16.34 -13.29 -8.10
C ASN A 467 15.42 -13.42 -9.34
N GLY A 468 15.72 -12.67 -10.41
CA GLY A 468 14.97 -12.65 -11.66
C GLY A 468 14.03 -11.45 -11.82
N GLY A 469 13.82 -10.63 -10.77
CA GLY A 469 13.00 -9.42 -10.80
C GLY A 469 11.54 -9.65 -11.18
N LEU A 470 10.82 -8.58 -11.51
CA LEU A 470 9.42 -8.63 -11.96
C LEU A 470 9.25 -9.58 -13.15
N GLU A 471 10.23 -9.64 -14.06
CA GLU A 471 10.13 -10.50 -15.23
C GLU A 471 10.13 -12.02 -14.90
N ASN A 472 10.42 -12.41 -13.65
CA ASN A 472 10.36 -13.76 -13.09
C ASN A 472 9.34 -13.90 -11.92
N PHE A 473 8.61 -12.84 -11.58
CA PHE A 473 7.66 -12.82 -10.47
C PHE A 473 6.59 -13.95 -10.59
N PRO A 474 5.84 -14.07 -11.70
CA PRO A 474 5.23 -15.34 -12.04
C PRO A 474 6.35 -16.29 -12.48
N ARG A 475 6.48 -17.42 -11.79
CA ARG A 475 7.51 -18.42 -12.09
C ARG A 475 7.06 -19.30 -13.26
N PHE A 476 8.03 -19.86 -13.98
CA PHE A 476 7.80 -20.78 -15.11
C PHE A 476 8.76 -21.96 -15.01
N LEU A 477 8.37 -23.12 -15.54
CA LEU A 477 9.16 -24.37 -15.56
C LEU A 477 9.30 -24.98 -16.98
N GLU A 478 9.00 -24.19 -18.01
CA GLU A 478 8.94 -24.65 -19.40
C GLU A 478 9.83 -23.83 -20.32
N ASN A 479 10.06 -24.36 -21.52
CA ASN A 479 10.60 -23.63 -22.66
C ASN A 479 9.51 -22.81 -23.35
N TRP A 480 9.39 -21.53 -22.98
CA TRP A 480 8.47 -20.59 -23.64
C TRP A 480 9.10 -19.87 -24.86
N SER A 481 10.22 -20.35 -25.41
CA SER A 481 10.89 -19.69 -26.53
C SER A 481 9.98 -19.63 -27.77
N GLY A 482 9.55 -18.42 -28.15
CA GLY A 482 8.61 -18.21 -29.25
C GLY A 482 7.14 -18.41 -28.91
N GLN A 483 6.81 -18.57 -27.63
CA GLN A 483 5.44 -18.63 -27.10
C GLN A 483 5.12 -17.35 -26.31
N THR A 484 3.82 -17.07 -26.14
CA THR A 484 3.34 -15.92 -25.36
C THR A 484 2.69 -16.38 -24.07
N ALA A 485 3.13 -15.83 -22.94
CA ALA A 485 2.41 -15.91 -21.68
C ALA A 485 1.64 -14.59 -21.50
N THR A 486 0.33 -14.62 -21.78
CA THR A 486 -0.55 -13.46 -21.67
C THR A 486 -1.11 -13.40 -20.25
N ILE A 487 -0.83 -12.33 -19.50
CA ILE A 487 -1.26 -12.15 -18.11
C ILE A 487 -2.03 -10.84 -18.00
N TYR A 488 -3.30 -10.90 -17.62
CA TYR A 488 -4.17 -9.75 -17.42
C TYR A 488 -4.66 -9.76 -15.97
N GLY A 489 -4.20 -8.79 -15.16
CA GLY A 489 -4.44 -8.86 -13.72
C GLY A 489 -3.69 -7.84 -12.89
N SER A 490 -3.13 -8.31 -11.77
CA SER A 490 -2.36 -7.52 -10.81
C SER A 490 -1.26 -8.40 -10.23
N MET A 491 -0.04 -7.87 -10.13
CA MET A 491 1.13 -8.58 -9.58
C MET A 491 1.54 -7.94 -8.25
N VAL A 492 1.40 -8.67 -7.14
CA VAL A 492 1.58 -8.11 -5.80
C VAL A 492 2.57 -8.94 -4.99
N ASN A 493 3.73 -8.37 -4.70
CA ASN A 493 4.69 -8.96 -3.77
C ASN A 493 4.57 -8.29 -2.38
N LEU A 494 4.31 -9.10 -1.35
CA LEU A 494 4.24 -8.63 0.05
C LEU A 494 5.36 -9.20 0.92
N PHE A 495 5.94 -10.34 0.54
CA PHE A 495 6.86 -11.16 1.33
C PHE A 495 7.86 -11.92 0.45
N LEU A 496 8.84 -12.57 1.08
CA LEU A 496 9.68 -13.58 0.45
C LEU A 496 9.03 -14.96 0.59
N SER A 497 9.26 -15.85 -0.37
CA SER A 497 8.80 -17.24 -0.34
C SER A 497 9.62 -18.05 0.69
N GLU A 498 8.93 -18.84 1.52
CA GLU A 498 9.51 -19.72 2.54
C GLU A 498 9.55 -21.19 2.10
N ASN A 499 8.66 -21.63 1.20
CA ASN A 499 8.56 -23.02 0.76
C ASN A 499 9.19 -23.26 -0.63
N ALA A 500 8.94 -22.40 -1.61
CA ALA A 500 9.57 -22.47 -2.93
C ALA A 500 10.84 -21.59 -2.99
N VAL A 501 11.90 -22.01 -2.32
CA VAL A 501 13.15 -21.23 -2.16
C VAL A 501 14.20 -21.44 -3.26
N GLY A 502 13.88 -22.23 -4.28
CA GLY A 502 14.74 -22.57 -5.42
C GLY A 502 15.31 -21.35 -6.14
N GLN A 503 16.64 -21.27 -6.19
CA GLN A 503 17.35 -20.12 -6.73
C GLN A 503 17.01 -19.88 -8.21
N TRP A 504 16.86 -18.61 -8.59
CA TRP A 504 16.64 -18.25 -9.98
C TRP A 504 17.82 -18.66 -10.87
N SER A 505 17.49 -19.32 -11.97
CA SER A 505 18.41 -19.69 -13.04
C SER A 505 17.67 -19.63 -14.37
N TYR A 506 18.36 -19.21 -15.44
CA TYR A 506 17.78 -19.07 -16.78
C TYR A 506 18.37 -20.10 -17.74
N GLY A 507 17.50 -20.72 -18.53
CA GLY A 507 17.85 -21.78 -19.47
C GLY A 507 17.47 -23.16 -18.96
N ASP A 508 17.83 -24.18 -19.75
CA ASP A 508 17.59 -25.57 -19.36
C ASP A 508 18.49 -25.98 -18.17
N PRO A 509 17.99 -26.79 -17.23
CA PRO A 509 16.68 -27.45 -17.23
C PRO A 509 15.55 -26.68 -16.51
N VAL A 510 15.75 -25.40 -16.14
CA VAL A 510 14.78 -24.65 -15.30
C VAL A 510 13.66 -24.04 -16.13
N TYR A 511 13.96 -23.03 -16.97
CA TYR A 511 12.95 -22.41 -17.85
C TYR A 511 13.59 -21.58 -18.97
N ARG A 512 12.82 -21.28 -20.02
CA ARG A 512 13.15 -20.23 -21.00
C ARG A 512 11.99 -19.25 -21.07
N ALA A 513 12.31 -17.96 -21.07
CA ALA A 513 11.31 -16.92 -20.85
C ALA A 513 10.32 -16.74 -22.01
N PRO A 514 9.05 -16.43 -21.72
CA PRO A 514 8.03 -16.16 -22.73
C PRO A 514 8.18 -14.78 -23.37
N THR A 515 7.48 -14.59 -24.49
CA THR A 515 6.99 -13.26 -24.87
C THR A 515 5.95 -12.85 -23.82
N ARG A 516 6.19 -11.71 -23.16
CA ARG A 516 5.35 -11.21 -22.06
C ARG A 516 4.33 -10.23 -22.61
N ASP A 517 3.06 -10.62 -22.58
CA ASP A 517 1.92 -9.76 -22.92
C ASP A 517 1.15 -9.48 -21.62
N TRP A 518 1.67 -8.53 -20.83
CA TRP A 518 1.32 -8.33 -19.42
C TRP A 518 0.60 -7.01 -19.19
N TRP A 519 -0.65 -7.07 -18.71
CA TRP A 519 -1.57 -5.95 -18.62
C TRP A 519 -2.25 -5.88 -17.26
N PHE A 520 -2.57 -4.67 -16.81
CA PHE A 520 -3.45 -4.47 -15.67
C PHE A 520 -4.91 -4.74 -16.02
N GLU A 521 -5.60 -5.48 -15.17
CA GLU A 521 -7.04 -5.68 -15.28
C GLU A 521 -7.81 -4.44 -14.80
N VAL A 522 -8.19 -3.57 -15.74
CA VAL A 522 -8.88 -2.31 -15.47
C VAL A 522 -10.19 -2.46 -14.70
N ARG A 523 -10.83 -3.63 -14.72
CA ARG A 523 -12.05 -3.89 -13.93
C ARG A 523 -11.81 -3.87 -12.43
N PHE A 524 -10.59 -4.10 -11.95
CA PHE A 524 -10.26 -4.00 -10.52
C PHE A 524 -10.36 -2.58 -9.95
N LEU A 525 -10.54 -1.55 -10.79
CA LEU A 525 -10.87 -0.18 -10.35
C LEU A 525 -12.35 0.00 -9.95
N ASP A 526 -13.19 -1.03 -10.08
CA ASP A 526 -14.52 -1.11 -9.47
C ASP A 526 -14.45 -2.07 -8.28
N PHE A 527 -14.85 -1.58 -7.10
CA PHE A 527 -14.83 -2.33 -5.85
C PHE A 527 -15.61 -3.65 -5.92
N ASN A 528 -16.68 -3.71 -6.72
CA ASN A 528 -17.51 -4.91 -6.88
C ASN A 528 -16.86 -5.99 -7.79
N ASN A 529 -15.82 -5.62 -8.51
CA ASN A 529 -15.06 -6.51 -9.40
C ASN A 529 -13.72 -6.94 -8.78
N LEU A 530 -13.47 -6.63 -7.50
CA LEU A 530 -12.32 -7.11 -6.76
C LEU A 530 -12.49 -8.61 -6.42
N PRO A 531 -11.41 -9.42 -6.48
CA PRO A 531 -11.42 -10.81 -6.02
C PRO A 531 -11.87 -10.96 -4.56
N PRO A 532 -12.57 -12.06 -4.19
CA PRO A 532 -12.90 -12.36 -2.80
C PRO A 532 -11.67 -12.33 -1.88
N GLY A 533 -11.78 -11.72 -0.71
CA GLY A 533 -10.68 -11.63 0.26
C GLY A 533 -9.52 -10.70 -0.13
N THR A 534 -9.66 -9.84 -1.14
CA THR A 534 -8.62 -8.87 -1.56
C THR A 534 -8.06 -8.06 -0.38
N PRO A 535 -6.75 -8.15 -0.08
CA PRO A 535 -6.10 -7.33 0.95
C PRO A 535 -6.04 -5.84 0.55
N SER A 536 -6.00 -4.93 1.53
CA SER A 536 -5.96 -3.48 1.31
C SER A 536 -4.81 -2.81 2.04
N VAL A 537 -4.14 -1.85 1.38
CA VAL A 537 -3.01 -1.10 1.92
C VAL A 537 -3.42 0.29 2.43
N GLY A 538 -2.84 0.74 3.55
CA GLY A 538 -3.32 1.90 4.31
C GLY A 538 -2.58 3.23 4.09
N THR A 539 -3.29 4.37 4.19
CA THR A 539 -2.73 5.73 4.30
C THR A 539 -3.74 6.73 4.86
N VAL A 540 -3.30 7.84 5.48
CA VAL A 540 -4.19 8.90 6.00
C VAL A 540 -4.30 10.07 5.02
N LEU A 541 -5.52 10.54 4.73
CA LEU A 541 -5.75 11.85 4.10
C LEU A 541 -6.49 12.81 5.05
N ARG A 542 -6.06 14.07 5.08
CA ARG A 542 -6.71 15.15 5.84
C ARG A 542 -7.79 15.80 4.98
N ILE A 543 -9.06 15.63 5.35
CA ILE A 543 -10.21 16.11 4.54
C ILE A 543 -10.68 17.51 4.92
N ALA A 544 -10.66 17.88 6.21
CA ALA A 544 -11.13 19.20 6.65
C ALA A 544 -10.42 19.71 7.92
N PHE A 545 -10.46 21.02 8.13
CA PHE A 545 -10.00 21.68 9.34
C PHE A 545 -11.05 22.69 9.81
N ARG A 546 -11.46 22.63 11.08
CA ARG A 546 -12.37 23.59 11.70
C ARG A 546 -11.77 24.10 13.01
N GLN A 547 -11.62 25.41 13.10
CA GLN A 547 -11.42 26.09 14.38
C GLN A 547 -12.79 26.49 14.95
N GLU A 548 -13.08 26.08 16.19
CA GLU A 548 -14.25 26.57 16.91
C GLU A 548 -13.85 27.65 17.92
N PHE A 549 -14.55 28.78 17.88
CA PHE A 549 -14.35 29.90 18.81
C PHE A 549 -15.48 29.91 19.84
N PHE A 550 -15.14 29.80 21.12
CA PHE A 550 -16.08 30.07 22.20
C PHE A 550 -16.06 31.57 22.57
N LEU A 551 -17.22 32.07 23.03
CA LEU A 551 -17.43 33.42 23.57
C LEU A 551 -17.08 33.50 25.06
#